data_AF-A0A9X8R2V6-F1
#
_entry.id   AF-A0A9X8R2V6-F1
#
_cell.length_a   1.000
_cell.length_b   1.000
_cell.length_c   1.000
_cell.angle_alpha   90.00
_cell.angle_beta   90.00
_cell.angle_gamma   90.00
#
_symmetry.space_group_name_H-M   'P 1'
#
loop_
_entity.id
_entity.type
_entity.pdbx_description
1 polymer ?
#
loop_
_entity_poly.entity_id
_entity_poly.type
_entity_poly.pdbx_seq_one_letter_code
_entity_poly.pdbx_strand_id
1 'polypeptide(L)'
;MTSATAEGYNGNYPGKGIGTPVGIAVLGKGTVGTEVLRLLSEFSSNLEHRIGGPIEVRGVAVSDVEKHKDAPEVQGLYLTGDARELVTRDDVDIVVELIGGIDYPRELVLEALKAGKSVVTANKALVAAHSAELADAANAAGVDLYYEAAVAAAIPVVGMLRRSLAGDQVQRISGIVNGTTNFILDAMASTGADYEEALAEATRLGYAEADPTADVEGHDAASKAAILASMGFHTRVTFDDVHCEGITKITADDIEAAKKSGHTIKLLAICERLVDDAGNTTGVNARVHPTLVPNEHPLASVDKSYNAIFVEAEAAGRLMFYGNGAGGAPTASAVLGDLVGAARNKVHGGRAPAENPYADYPVVSFEEVTTRYTINMTVNDRVGVLTDLTARFAKAGISLSAVRQEESGDEAHLIVVTHAAREQDLNAIVEQLSGHDDVLAVNSVIRLDS
;
A
#
# COMPACT_ATOMS: atom_id res chain seq x y z
N MET A 1 -30.78 -27.65 -32.21
CA MET A 1 -30.61 -26.77 -31.05
C MET A 1 -30.30 -25.39 -31.60
N THR A 2 -31.24 -24.47 -31.42
CA THR A 2 -31.34 -23.17 -32.06
C THR A 2 -30.16 -22.26 -31.72
N SER A 3 -29.55 -21.65 -32.74
CA SER A 3 -28.63 -20.53 -32.58
C SER A 3 -29.41 -19.33 -32.06
N ALA A 4 -29.24 -19.00 -30.78
CA ALA A 4 -29.65 -17.70 -30.27
C ALA A 4 -28.70 -16.66 -30.88
N THR A 5 -29.21 -15.85 -31.80
CA THR A 5 -28.50 -14.68 -32.33
C THR A 5 -28.26 -13.68 -31.19
N ALA A 6 -27.13 -12.96 -31.24
CA ALA A 6 -26.72 -11.98 -30.23
C ALA A 6 -27.79 -10.91 -29.92
N GLU A 7 -28.75 -10.69 -30.84
CA GLU A 7 -29.91 -9.83 -30.66
C GLU A 7 -30.81 -10.21 -29.47
N GLY A 8 -30.82 -11.49 -29.06
CA GLY A 8 -31.64 -11.95 -27.92
C GLY A 8 -31.12 -11.55 -26.53
N TYR A 9 -29.86 -11.15 -26.39
CA TYR A 9 -29.25 -10.81 -25.10
C TYR A 9 -29.22 -9.29 -24.81
N ASN A 10 -29.43 -8.44 -25.82
CA ASN A 10 -29.26 -6.98 -25.70
C ASN A 10 -30.42 -6.24 -25.05
N GLY A 11 -31.62 -6.83 -25.00
CA GLY A 11 -32.83 -6.13 -24.53
C GLY A 11 -32.91 -5.82 -23.03
N ASN A 12 -32.00 -6.37 -22.21
CA ASN A 12 -32.11 -6.31 -20.74
C ASN A 12 -31.02 -5.46 -20.06
N TYR A 13 -30.04 -4.94 -20.80
CA TYR A 13 -28.92 -4.19 -20.23
C TYR A 13 -29.06 -2.69 -20.52
N PRO A 14 -29.05 -1.80 -19.52
CA PRO A 14 -29.14 -0.35 -19.74
C PRO A 14 -27.88 0.30 -20.34
N GLY A 15 -26.79 -0.45 -20.56
CA GLY A 15 -25.55 0.04 -21.15
C GLY A 15 -25.54 0.05 -22.69
N LYS A 16 -24.32 0.06 -23.27
CA LYS A 16 -24.10 0.06 -24.74
C LYS A 16 -24.59 -1.21 -25.44
N GLY A 17 -24.85 -2.29 -24.69
CA GLY A 17 -25.27 -3.59 -25.23
C GLY A 17 -24.09 -4.52 -25.52
N ILE A 18 -24.34 -5.82 -25.39
CA ILE A 18 -23.41 -6.90 -25.72
C ILE A 18 -23.08 -6.84 -27.22
N GLY A 19 -21.79 -7.03 -27.52
CA GLY A 19 -21.20 -6.96 -28.85
C GLY A 19 -20.79 -5.53 -29.25
N THR A 20 -21.22 -4.50 -28.52
CA THR A 20 -20.86 -3.11 -28.84
C THR A 20 -19.42 -2.82 -28.42
N PRO A 21 -18.60 -2.15 -29.26
CA PRO A 21 -17.25 -1.77 -28.88
C PRO A 21 -17.19 -0.76 -27.73
N VAL A 22 -16.19 -0.95 -26.87
CA VAL A 22 -15.78 -0.01 -25.83
C VAL A 22 -14.51 0.68 -26.29
N GLY A 23 -14.62 1.96 -26.64
CA GLY A 23 -13.51 2.79 -27.09
C GLY A 23 -12.66 3.26 -25.91
N ILE A 24 -11.34 3.13 -26.03
CA ILE A 24 -10.41 3.53 -24.96
C ILE A 24 -9.34 4.48 -25.47
N ALA A 25 -8.99 5.45 -24.63
CA ALA A 25 -7.84 6.33 -24.82
C ALA A 25 -6.74 5.95 -23.83
N VAL A 26 -5.51 5.78 -24.28
CA VAL A 26 -4.36 5.49 -23.42
C VAL A 26 -3.47 6.72 -23.31
N LEU A 27 -3.25 7.21 -22.10
CA LEU A 27 -2.42 8.38 -21.82
C LEU A 27 -1.09 7.91 -21.23
N GLY A 28 0.00 8.10 -21.97
CA GLY A 28 1.32 7.66 -21.56
C GLY A 28 1.69 6.26 -22.08
N LYS A 29 2.90 6.16 -22.61
CA LYS A 29 3.49 4.94 -23.19
C LYS A 29 4.88 4.67 -22.61
N GLY A 30 4.97 4.74 -21.28
CA GLY A 30 6.14 4.29 -20.52
C GLY A 30 6.14 2.76 -20.36
N THR A 31 6.87 2.24 -19.38
CA THR A 31 6.97 0.80 -19.11
C THR A 31 5.59 0.14 -18.92
N VAL A 32 4.69 0.78 -18.16
CA VAL A 32 3.33 0.26 -17.93
C VAL A 32 2.46 0.38 -19.18
N GLY A 33 2.47 1.54 -19.85
CA GLY A 33 1.65 1.76 -21.06
C GLY A 33 2.00 0.82 -22.21
N THR A 34 3.29 0.53 -22.42
CA THR A 34 3.75 -0.48 -23.38
C THR A 34 3.17 -1.86 -23.05
N GLU A 35 3.23 -2.28 -21.79
CA GLU A 35 2.69 -3.58 -21.36
C GLU A 35 1.16 -3.65 -21.45
N VAL A 36 0.45 -2.57 -21.13
CA VAL A 36 -1.01 -2.47 -21.30
C VAL A 36 -1.40 -2.65 -22.76
N LEU A 37 -0.76 -1.93 -23.68
CA LEU A 37 -1.04 -2.02 -25.12
C LEU A 37 -0.72 -3.42 -25.68
N ARG A 38 0.42 -3.99 -25.29
CA ARG A 38 0.82 -5.35 -25.66
C ARG A 38 -0.21 -6.38 -25.21
N LEU A 39 -0.60 -6.35 -23.94
CA LEU A 39 -1.54 -7.30 -23.35
C LEU A 39 -2.98 -7.12 -23.87
N LEU A 40 -3.40 -5.89 -24.19
CA LEU A 40 -4.68 -5.64 -24.87
C LEU A 40 -4.76 -6.36 -26.22
N SER A 41 -3.67 -6.29 -27.01
CA SER A 41 -3.57 -6.99 -28.28
C SER A 41 -3.57 -8.51 -28.09
N GLU A 42 -2.70 -9.03 -27.21
CA GLU A 42 -2.55 -10.47 -26.97
C GLU A 42 -3.80 -11.13 -26.37
N PHE A 43 -4.53 -10.42 -25.49
CA PHE A 43 -5.70 -10.97 -24.80
C PHE A 43 -7.04 -10.50 -25.38
N SER A 44 -7.04 -9.79 -26.51
CA SER A 44 -8.22 -9.21 -27.15
C SER A 44 -9.45 -10.13 -27.15
N SER A 45 -9.30 -11.36 -27.67
CA SER A 45 -10.41 -12.34 -27.73
C SER A 45 -10.91 -12.74 -26.34
N ASN A 46 -10.03 -12.96 -25.37
CA ASN A 46 -10.41 -13.29 -24.00
C ASN A 46 -11.09 -12.11 -23.30
N LEU A 47 -10.61 -10.88 -23.54
CA LEU A 47 -11.17 -9.67 -22.98
C LEU A 47 -12.58 -9.43 -23.50
N GLU A 48 -12.81 -9.63 -24.81
CA GLU A 48 -14.14 -9.53 -25.41
C GLU A 48 -15.16 -10.43 -24.71
N HIS A 49 -14.81 -11.71 -24.49
CA HIS A 49 -15.70 -12.65 -23.77
C HIS A 49 -15.90 -12.26 -22.31
N ARG A 50 -14.88 -11.70 -21.64
CA ARG A 50 -14.98 -11.26 -20.24
C ARG A 50 -15.84 -10.01 -20.11
N ILE A 51 -15.79 -9.10 -21.07
CA ILE A 51 -16.47 -7.79 -21.04
C ILE A 51 -17.88 -7.86 -21.61
N GLY A 52 -18.09 -8.70 -22.62
CA GLY A 52 -19.32 -8.73 -23.42
C GLY A 52 -19.24 -7.87 -24.68
N GLY A 53 -18.09 -7.31 -25.04
CA GLY A 53 -17.87 -6.50 -26.25
C GLY A 53 -16.38 -6.21 -26.47
N PRO A 54 -15.95 -5.89 -27.70
CA PRO A 54 -14.53 -5.68 -28.00
C PRO A 54 -14.02 -4.36 -27.41
N ILE A 55 -12.75 -4.34 -27.00
CA ILE A 55 -12.03 -3.10 -26.67
C ILE A 55 -11.37 -2.56 -27.93
N GLU A 56 -11.57 -1.27 -28.21
CA GLU A 56 -10.95 -0.58 -29.34
C GLU A 56 -10.10 0.60 -28.84
N VAL A 57 -8.78 0.54 -29.06
CA VAL A 57 -7.88 1.65 -28.73
C VAL A 57 -8.08 2.77 -29.75
N ARG A 58 -8.71 3.87 -29.32
CA ARG A 58 -9.02 5.04 -30.16
C ARG A 58 -7.83 5.96 -30.37
N GLY A 59 -6.89 5.93 -29.43
CA GLY A 59 -5.62 6.62 -29.57
C GLY A 59 -4.73 6.46 -28.35
N VAL A 60 -3.47 6.84 -28.55
CA VAL A 60 -2.43 6.86 -27.53
C VAL A 60 -1.82 8.26 -27.49
N ALA A 61 -1.95 8.94 -26.34
CA ALA A 61 -1.31 10.23 -26.13
C ALA A 61 0.10 10.05 -25.55
N VAL A 62 1.10 10.63 -26.20
CA VAL A 62 2.51 10.59 -25.80
C VAL A 62 3.15 11.97 -25.92
N SER A 63 4.16 12.26 -25.10
CA SER A 63 4.87 13.55 -25.16
C SER A 63 5.72 13.70 -26.42
N ASP A 64 6.20 12.60 -26.99
CA ASP A 64 7.01 12.56 -28.21
C ASP A 64 6.46 11.49 -29.16
N VAL A 65 5.70 11.93 -30.16
CA VAL A 65 5.08 11.06 -31.17
C VAL A 65 6.15 10.41 -32.04
N GLU A 66 7.18 11.15 -32.44
CA GLU A 66 8.22 10.67 -33.34
C GLU A 66 9.04 9.54 -32.71
N LYS A 67 9.31 9.63 -31.40
CA LYS A 67 9.97 8.57 -30.64
C LYS A 67 9.18 7.25 -30.61
N HIS A 68 7.86 7.32 -30.67
CA HIS A 68 6.99 6.17 -30.38
C HIS A 68 6.25 5.59 -31.59
N LYS A 69 6.13 6.32 -32.70
CA LYS A 69 5.36 5.90 -33.89
C LYS A 69 5.77 4.56 -34.49
N ASP A 70 7.03 4.16 -34.34
CA ASP A 70 7.56 2.91 -34.91
C ASP A 70 7.47 1.73 -33.93
N ALA A 71 6.99 1.93 -32.71
CA ALA A 71 6.89 0.85 -31.72
C ALA A 71 5.82 -0.18 -32.12
N PRO A 72 6.06 -1.50 -31.95
CA PRO A 72 5.14 -2.56 -32.41
C PRO A 72 3.72 -2.45 -31.84
N GLU A 73 3.60 -2.11 -30.56
CA GLU A 73 2.36 -2.07 -29.79
C GLU A 73 1.44 -0.88 -30.14
N VAL A 74 1.90 0.05 -30.99
CA VAL A 74 1.10 1.19 -31.46
C VAL A 74 0.93 1.23 -32.98
N GLN A 75 1.38 0.20 -33.68
CA GLN A 75 1.24 0.11 -35.14
C GLN A 75 -0.24 0.15 -35.55
N GLY A 76 -0.60 1.10 -36.41
CA GLY A 76 -1.96 1.30 -36.88
C GLY A 76 -2.89 2.03 -35.89
N LEU A 77 -2.39 2.47 -34.73
CA LEU A 77 -3.14 3.29 -33.78
C LEU A 77 -2.96 4.79 -34.07
N TYR A 78 -3.94 5.59 -33.65
CA TYR A 78 -3.81 7.05 -33.64
C TYR A 78 -2.88 7.48 -32.50
N LEU A 79 -1.70 8.02 -32.83
CA LEU A 79 -0.81 8.65 -31.85
C LEU A 79 -0.95 10.16 -31.90
N THR A 80 -0.99 10.79 -30.74
CA THR A 80 -1.11 12.25 -30.63
C THR A 80 -0.26 12.81 -29.49
N GLY A 81 0.17 14.06 -29.63
CA GLY A 81 0.73 14.86 -28.54
C GLY A 81 -0.32 15.64 -27.75
N ASP A 82 -1.56 15.69 -28.24
CA ASP A 82 -2.67 16.41 -27.62
C ASP A 82 -3.55 15.43 -26.82
N ALA A 83 -3.25 15.29 -25.53
CA ALA A 83 -4.01 14.43 -24.65
C ALA A 83 -5.42 14.96 -24.36
N ARG A 84 -5.63 16.29 -24.37
CA ARG A 84 -6.93 16.92 -24.07
C ARG A 84 -7.94 16.65 -25.18
N GLU A 85 -7.50 16.75 -26.42
CA GLU A 85 -8.31 16.35 -27.59
C GLU A 85 -8.72 14.88 -27.48
N LEU A 86 -7.78 13.99 -27.17
CA LEU A 86 -8.06 12.55 -27.13
C LEU A 86 -9.07 12.17 -26.03
N VAL A 87 -8.97 12.73 -24.82
CA VAL A 87 -9.88 12.37 -23.71
C VAL A 87 -11.31 12.88 -23.87
N THR A 88 -11.52 13.89 -24.72
CA THR A 88 -12.85 14.51 -24.92
C THR A 88 -13.61 13.97 -26.13
N ARG A 89 -13.00 13.10 -26.95
CA ARG A 89 -13.64 12.51 -28.13
C ARG A 89 -14.89 11.69 -27.80
N ASP A 90 -15.90 11.78 -28.67
CA ASP A 90 -17.17 11.06 -28.51
C ASP A 90 -17.04 9.55 -28.65
N ASP A 91 -16.04 9.06 -29.39
CA ASP A 91 -15.80 7.63 -29.62
C ASP A 91 -14.95 6.95 -28.53
N VAL A 92 -14.58 7.70 -27.49
CA VAL A 92 -13.89 7.23 -26.28
C VAL A 92 -14.92 7.06 -25.16
N ASP A 93 -14.90 5.91 -24.50
CA ASP A 93 -15.74 5.58 -23.34
C ASP A 93 -14.93 5.58 -22.02
N ILE A 94 -13.66 5.17 -22.10
CA ILE A 94 -12.77 4.99 -20.95
C ILE A 94 -11.40 5.61 -21.24
N VAL A 95 -10.85 6.34 -20.28
CA VAL A 95 -9.49 6.86 -20.31
C VAL A 95 -8.61 6.04 -19.37
N VAL A 96 -7.51 5.53 -19.89
CA VAL A 96 -6.46 4.82 -19.14
C VAL A 96 -5.29 5.77 -18.94
N GLU A 97 -5.11 6.26 -17.72
CA GLU A 97 -4.12 7.28 -17.36
C GLU A 97 -2.86 6.66 -16.72
N LEU A 98 -1.72 6.84 -17.39
CA LEU A 98 -0.42 6.24 -17.04
C LEU A 98 0.73 7.28 -17.16
N ILE A 99 0.41 8.56 -17.07
CA ILE A 99 1.36 9.68 -17.10
C ILE A 99 1.89 9.90 -15.68
N GLY A 100 3.19 10.11 -15.54
CA GLY A 100 3.78 10.49 -14.25
C GLY A 100 3.51 11.95 -13.87
N GLY A 101 3.66 12.29 -12.58
CA GLY A 101 3.40 13.63 -12.05
C GLY A 101 1.98 13.81 -11.51
N ILE A 102 1.63 15.03 -11.09
CA ILE A 102 0.35 15.28 -10.40
C ILE A 102 -0.52 16.24 -11.20
N ASP A 103 -0.06 17.48 -11.43
CA ASP A 103 -0.92 18.56 -11.95
C ASP A 103 -1.47 18.30 -13.35
N TYR A 104 -0.60 17.94 -14.31
CA TYR A 104 -1.05 17.68 -15.68
C TYR A 104 -1.95 16.43 -15.80
N PRO A 105 -1.60 15.27 -15.22
CA PRO A 105 -2.51 14.13 -15.15
C PRO A 105 -3.84 14.45 -14.47
N ARG A 106 -3.83 15.21 -13.37
CA ARG A 106 -5.05 15.65 -12.65
C ARG A 106 -5.99 16.41 -13.57
N GLU A 107 -5.49 17.38 -14.32
CA GLU A 107 -6.30 18.16 -15.27
C GLU A 107 -6.97 17.25 -16.30
N LEU A 108 -6.22 16.33 -16.90
CA LEU A 108 -6.74 15.39 -17.91
C LEU A 108 -7.78 14.43 -17.34
N VAL A 109 -7.54 13.88 -16.14
CA VAL A 109 -8.49 12.99 -15.47
C VAL A 109 -9.78 13.72 -15.14
N LEU A 110 -9.70 14.93 -14.59
CA LEU A 110 -10.89 15.73 -14.27
C LEU A 110 -11.67 16.11 -15.53
N GLU A 111 -10.99 16.44 -16.61
CA GLU A 111 -11.62 16.74 -17.91
C GLU A 111 -12.33 15.50 -18.48
N ALA A 112 -11.68 14.33 -18.45
CA ALA A 112 -12.27 13.07 -18.87
C ALA A 112 -13.53 12.71 -18.05
N LEU A 113 -13.45 12.78 -16.72
CA LEU A 113 -14.58 12.50 -15.83
C LEU A 113 -15.75 13.45 -16.12
N LYS A 114 -15.48 14.76 -16.24
CA LYS A 114 -16.51 15.77 -16.57
C LYS A 114 -17.13 15.56 -17.96
N ALA A 115 -16.37 14.99 -18.90
CA ALA A 115 -16.85 14.61 -20.22
C ALA A 115 -17.61 13.25 -20.23
N GLY A 116 -17.90 12.66 -19.07
CA GLY A 116 -18.67 11.41 -18.96
C GLY A 116 -17.86 10.15 -19.28
N LYS A 117 -16.52 10.24 -19.27
CA LYS A 117 -15.62 9.10 -19.49
C LYS A 117 -15.31 8.43 -18.17
N SER A 118 -15.34 7.09 -18.13
CA SER A 118 -14.78 6.38 -16.97
C SER A 118 -13.26 6.47 -17.01
N VAL A 119 -12.59 6.45 -15.85
CA VAL A 119 -11.12 6.54 -15.76
C VAL A 119 -10.54 5.35 -15.03
N VAL A 120 -9.44 4.82 -15.56
CA VAL A 120 -8.55 3.86 -14.89
C VAL A 120 -7.19 4.53 -14.78
N THR A 121 -6.63 4.69 -13.57
CA THR A 121 -5.31 5.30 -13.36
C THR A 121 -4.36 4.37 -12.61
N ALA A 122 -3.08 4.40 -12.97
CA ALA A 122 -2.01 3.78 -12.18
C ALA A 122 -1.16 4.82 -11.42
N ASN A 123 -1.57 6.09 -11.43
CA ASN A 123 -0.79 7.19 -10.90
C ASN A 123 -0.96 7.30 -9.38
N LYS A 124 -0.03 6.67 -8.65
CA LYS A 124 0.02 6.70 -7.18
C LYS A 124 0.04 8.12 -6.61
N ALA A 125 0.88 9.00 -7.16
CA ALA A 125 1.06 10.35 -6.64
C ALA A 125 -0.23 11.18 -6.79
N LEU A 126 -0.89 11.07 -7.94
CA LEU A 126 -2.17 11.73 -8.20
C LEU A 126 -3.26 11.22 -7.24
N VAL A 127 -3.41 9.91 -7.11
CA VAL A 127 -4.44 9.31 -6.24
C VAL A 127 -4.20 9.68 -4.78
N ALA A 128 -2.95 9.64 -4.31
CA ALA A 128 -2.62 10.03 -2.94
C ALA A 128 -2.95 11.50 -2.64
N ALA A 129 -2.70 12.41 -3.59
CA ALA A 129 -2.90 13.85 -3.39
C ALA A 129 -4.35 14.31 -3.62
N HIS A 130 -5.09 13.67 -4.53
CA HIS A 130 -6.36 14.19 -5.05
C HIS A 130 -7.51 13.18 -5.09
N SER A 131 -7.41 12.02 -4.42
CA SER A 131 -8.46 10.98 -4.42
C SER A 131 -9.87 11.53 -4.20
N ALA A 132 -10.07 12.39 -3.20
CA ALA A 132 -11.37 12.97 -2.87
C ALA A 132 -11.95 13.80 -4.02
N GLU A 133 -11.15 14.68 -4.62
CA GLU A 133 -11.58 15.52 -5.74
C GLU A 133 -11.94 14.67 -6.97
N LEU A 134 -11.12 13.67 -7.27
CA LEU A 134 -11.34 12.76 -8.39
C LEU A 134 -12.60 11.92 -8.17
N ALA A 135 -12.81 11.41 -6.95
CA ALA A 135 -14.00 10.64 -6.58
C ALA A 135 -15.27 11.50 -6.66
N ASP A 136 -15.23 12.74 -6.18
CA ASP A 136 -16.35 13.67 -6.26
C ASP A 136 -16.71 13.99 -7.73
N ALA A 137 -15.71 14.22 -8.58
CA ALA A 137 -15.92 14.43 -10.02
C ALA A 137 -16.54 13.20 -10.71
N ALA A 138 -16.03 12.00 -10.41
CA ALA A 138 -16.57 10.75 -10.95
C ALA A 138 -18.02 10.51 -10.49
N ASN A 139 -18.31 10.77 -9.21
CA ASN A 139 -19.65 10.67 -8.64
C ASN A 139 -20.61 11.66 -9.29
N ALA A 140 -20.21 12.92 -9.49
CA ALA A 140 -21.02 13.96 -10.10
C ALA A 140 -21.37 13.65 -11.57
N ALA A 141 -20.43 13.05 -12.31
CA ALA A 141 -20.65 12.64 -13.70
C ALA A 141 -21.33 11.27 -13.84
N GLY A 142 -21.46 10.51 -12.74
CA GLY A 142 -22.06 9.16 -12.76
C GLY A 142 -21.20 8.14 -13.50
N VAL A 143 -19.87 8.27 -13.46
CA VAL A 143 -18.90 7.42 -14.15
C VAL A 143 -17.98 6.69 -13.18
N ASP A 144 -17.19 5.76 -13.68
CA ASP A 144 -16.26 4.99 -12.85
C ASP A 144 -14.92 5.70 -12.70
N LEU A 145 -14.34 5.56 -11.51
CA LEU A 145 -12.93 5.83 -11.25
C LEU A 145 -12.32 4.59 -10.61
N TYR A 146 -11.34 4.01 -11.28
CA TYR A 146 -10.60 2.83 -10.88
C TYR A 146 -9.11 3.15 -10.73
N TYR A 147 -8.46 2.56 -9.72
CA TYR A 147 -7.07 2.86 -9.39
C TYR A 147 -6.35 1.73 -8.63
N GLU A 148 -6.73 0.46 -8.84
CA GLU A 148 -6.10 -0.70 -8.19
C GLU A 148 -4.57 -0.68 -8.33
N ALA A 149 -4.10 -0.37 -9.54
CA ALA A 149 -2.69 -0.30 -9.89
C ALA A 149 -1.90 0.77 -9.09
N ALA A 150 -2.58 1.79 -8.56
CA ALA A 150 -1.95 2.90 -7.83
C ALA A 150 -1.58 2.54 -6.37
N VAL A 151 -2.14 1.47 -5.80
CA VAL A 151 -1.97 1.14 -4.37
C VAL A 151 -0.90 0.09 -4.13
N ALA A 152 -0.98 -1.07 -4.79
CA ALA A 152 -0.07 -2.19 -4.57
C ALA A 152 0.28 -2.96 -5.86
N ALA A 153 0.33 -2.26 -6.99
CA ALA A 153 0.60 -2.80 -8.32
C ALA A 153 -0.28 -4.03 -8.63
N ALA A 154 0.28 -5.26 -8.62
CA ALA A 154 -0.46 -6.48 -8.96
C ALA A 154 -1.29 -7.07 -7.82
N ILE A 155 -1.07 -6.63 -6.58
CA ILE A 155 -1.81 -7.15 -5.43
C ILE A 155 -3.21 -6.51 -5.43
N PRO A 156 -4.31 -7.28 -5.48
CA PRO A 156 -5.65 -6.73 -5.51
C PRO A 156 -6.07 -6.27 -4.12
N VAL A 157 -6.08 -4.95 -3.90
CA VAL A 157 -6.31 -4.32 -2.59
C VAL A 157 -7.59 -3.51 -2.61
N VAL A 158 -7.72 -2.61 -3.57
CA VAL A 158 -8.88 -1.74 -3.75
C VAL A 158 -10.11 -2.60 -4.00
N GLY A 159 -10.03 -3.55 -4.92
CA GLY A 159 -11.11 -4.48 -5.23
C GLY A 159 -11.47 -5.38 -4.05
N MET A 160 -10.48 -5.84 -3.28
CA MET A 160 -10.69 -6.62 -2.06
C MET A 160 -11.49 -5.81 -1.03
N LEU A 161 -11.03 -4.60 -0.67
CA LEU A 161 -11.66 -3.78 0.38
C LEU A 161 -13.04 -3.24 -0.07
N ARG A 162 -13.16 -2.77 -1.32
CA ARG A 162 -14.41 -2.15 -1.81
C ARG A 162 -15.50 -3.13 -2.23
N ARG A 163 -15.16 -4.40 -2.49
CA ARG A 163 -16.14 -5.39 -2.99
C ARG A 163 -16.14 -6.66 -2.18
N SER A 164 -15.00 -7.34 -2.08
CA SER A 164 -14.95 -8.66 -1.46
C SER A 164 -15.21 -8.62 0.05
N LEU A 165 -14.71 -7.58 0.72
CA LEU A 165 -14.88 -7.37 2.17
C LEU A 165 -15.92 -6.31 2.52
N ALA A 166 -16.65 -5.77 1.54
CA ALA A 166 -17.67 -4.74 1.77
C ALA A 166 -18.87 -5.24 2.61
N GLY A 167 -19.06 -6.55 2.72
CA GLY A 167 -20.07 -7.18 3.58
C GLY A 167 -19.54 -7.63 4.95
N ASP A 168 -18.31 -7.27 5.29
CA ASP A 168 -17.62 -7.67 6.52
C ASP A 168 -17.11 -6.43 7.27
N GLN A 169 -16.64 -6.61 8.51
CA GLN A 169 -16.01 -5.57 9.30
C GLN A 169 -14.50 -5.82 9.38
N VAL A 170 -13.74 -5.04 8.61
CA VAL A 170 -12.27 -5.04 8.72
C VAL A 170 -11.88 -4.44 10.06
N GLN A 171 -11.12 -5.21 10.84
CA GLN A 171 -10.60 -4.83 12.15
C GLN A 171 -9.17 -4.29 12.02
N ARG A 172 -8.36 -4.94 11.18
CA ARG A 172 -6.94 -4.61 11.06
C ARG A 172 -6.40 -4.91 9.67
N ILE A 173 -5.48 -4.07 9.21
CA ILE A 173 -4.70 -4.28 7.99
C ILE A 173 -3.23 -4.06 8.36
N SER A 174 -2.40 -5.09 8.22
CA SER A 174 -0.94 -5.01 8.38
C SER A 174 -0.28 -5.35 7.04
N GLY A 175 0.71 -4.58 6.60
CA GLY A 175 1.29 -4.80 5.29
C GLY A 175 2.77 -4.44 5.17
N ILE A 176 3.49 -5.26 4.40
CA ILE A 176 4.78 -4.92 3.82
C ILE A 176 4.47 -4.32 2.46
N VAL A 177 4.48 -2.98 2.39
CA VAL A 177 3.99 -2.23 1.23
C VAL A 177 5.10 -1.48 0.48
N ASN A 178 6.34 -1.60 0.93
CA ASN A 178 7.53 -1.03 0.30
C ASN A 178 8.60 -2.11 0.05
N GLY A 179 8.85 -2.39 -1.23
CA GLY A 179 9.75 -3.46 -1.65
C GLY A 179 11.23 -3.14 -1.38
N THR A 180 11.62 -1.86 -1.44
CA THR A 180 13.00 -1.42 -1.21
C THR A 180 13.42 -1.64 0.24
N THR A 181 12.60 -1.21 1.20
CA THR A 181 12.86 -1.44 2.62
C THR A 181 12.79 -2.92 2.99
N ASN A 182 11.87 -3.69 2.38
CA ASN A 182 11.80 -5.13 2.64
C ASN A 182 13.05 -5.85 2.12
N PHE A 183 13.56 -5.45 0.96
CA PHE A 183 14.80 -6.00 0.42
C PHE A 183 16.00 -5.69 1.31
N ILE A 184 16.13 -4.45 1.80
CA ILE A 184 17.23 -4.05 2.70
C ILE A 184 17.20 -4.87 3.99
N LEU A 185 16.05 -4.93 4.68
CA LEU A 185 15.91 -5.69 5.92
C LEU A 185 16.13 -7.20 5.71
N ASP A 186 15.67 -7.76 4.59
CA ASP A 186 15.89 -9.15 4.20
C ASP A 186 17.37 -9.44 3.92
N ALA A 187 18.07 -8.51 3.24
CA ALA A 187 19.51 -8.60 2.99
C ALA A 187 20.29 -8.59 4.32
N MET A 188 20.03 -7.63 5.21
CA MET A 188 20.64 -7.58 6.54
C MET A 188 20.40 -8.88 7.32
N ALA A 189 19.17 -9.41 7.31
CA ALA A 189 18.83 -10.67 8.00
C ALA A 189 19.51 -11.90 7.41
N SER A 190 19.72 -11.92 6.09
CA SER A 190 20.26 -13.06 5.37
C SER A 190 21.79 -13.11 5.37
N THR A 191 22.45 -11.95 5.30
CA THR A 191 23.91 -11.85 5.17
C THR A 191 24.61 -11.41 6.46
N GLY A 192 23.89 -10.77 7.38
CA GLY A 192 24.47 -10.11 8.55
C GLY A 192 25.16 -8.78 8.22
N ALA A 193 24.93 -8.22 7.03
CA ALA A 193 25.43 -6.91 6.65
C ALA A 193 24.82 -5.79 7.49
N ASP A 194 25.55 -4.68 7.62
CA ASP A 194 25.01 -3.45 8.19
C ASP A 194 24.02 -2.76 7.22
N TYR A 195 23.40 -1.68 7.70
CA TYR A 195 22.39 -0.95 6.94
C TYR A 195 22.99 -0.33 5.67
N GLU A 196 24.17 0.30 5.79
CA GLU A 196 24.84 0.99 4.70
C GLU A 196 25.25 0.03 3.56
N GLU A 197 25.78 -1.14 3.90
CA GLU A 197 26.12 -2.20 2.95
C GLU A 197 24.88 -2.76 2.25
N ALA A 198 23.81 -3.03 3.00
CA ALA A 198 22.56 -3.53 2.44
C ALA A 198 21.88 -2.51 1.52
N LEU A 199 21.90 -1.21 1.88
CA LEU A 199 21.41 -0.13 1.04
C LEU A 199 22.24 0.00 -0.24
N ALA A 200 23.58 -0.05 -0.13
CA ALA A 200 24.46 0.03 -1.29
C ALA A 200 24.20 -1.11 -2.28
N GLU A 201 23.97 -2.33 -1.78
CA GLU A 201 23.61 -3.48 -2.60
C GLU A 201 22.23 -3.32 -3.26
N ALA A 202 21.24 -2.81 -2.51
CA ALA A 202 19.91 -2.51 -3.06
C ALA A 202 20.00 -1.51 -4.23
N THR A 203 20.79 -0.44 -4.08
CA THR A 203 21.04 0.55 -5.14
C THR A 203 21.76 -0.08 -6.33
N ARG A 204 22.79 -0.90 -6.09
CA ARG A 204 23.55 -1.58 -7.16
C ARG A 204 22.67 -2.51 -8.00
N LEU A 205 21.72 -3.19 -7.37
CA LEU A 205 20.77 -4.09 -8.03
C LEU A 205 19.55 -3.36 -8.62
N GLY A 206 19.42 -2.05 -8.38
CA GLY A 206 18.31 -1.24 -8.88
C GLY A 206 17.00 -1.40 -8.11
N TYR A 207 17.06 -1.91 -6.87
CA TYR A 207 15.92 -1.93 -5.94
C TYR A 207 15.74 -0.60 -5.21
N ALA A 208 16.81 0.19 -5.04
CA ALA A 208 16.77 1.54 -4.49
C ALA A 208 17.20 2.55 -5.55
N GLU A 209 16.57 3.73 -5.55
CA GLU A 209 17.00 4.87 -6.37
C GLU A 209 18.22 5.58 -5.76
N ALA A 210 18.80 6.54 -6.48
CA ALA A 210 19.95 7.31 -5.99
C ALA A 210 19.63 8.14 -4.74
N ASP A 211 18.38 8.63 -4.64
CA ASP A 211 17.82 9.21 -3.42
C ASP A 211 16.69 8.30 -2.91
N PRO A 212 16.98 7.38 -1.97
CA PRO A 212 16.01 6.41 -1.48
C PRO A 212 15.17 6.94 -0.30
N THR A 213 15.22 8.25 -0.01
CA THR A 213 14.62 8.86 1.20
C THR A 213 13.14 8.50 1.35
N ALA A 214 12.37 8.57 0.26
CA ALA A 214 10.94 8.26 0.30
C ALA A 214 10.64 6.80 0.73
N ASP A 215 11.56 5.88 0.45
CA ASP A 215 11.46 4.48 0.83
C ASP A 215 11.96 4.27 2.27
N VAL A 216 13.23 4.62 2.54
CA VAL A 216 13.90 4.27 3.80
C VAL A 216 13.40 5.03 5.02
N GLU A 217 12.82 6.23 4.83
CA GLU A 217 12.12 6.98 5.89
C GLU A 217 10.63 6.61 6.01
N GLY A 218 10.14 5.70 5.17
CA GLY A 218 8.79 5.13 5.26
C GLY A 218 7.66 5.94 4.61
N HIS A 219 7.94 7.07 3.95
CA HIS A 219 6.93 7.94 3.34
C HIS A 219 6.08 7.24 2.26
N ASP A 220 6.70 6.38 1.44
CA ASP A 220 6.00 5.57 0.44
C ASP A 220 4.97 4.64 1.10
N ALA A 221 5.36 4.00 2.21
CA ALA A 221 4.52 3.11 3.00
C ALA A 221 3.43 3.89 3.76
N ALA A 222 3.73 5.08 4.30
CA ALA A 222 2.76 5.90 5.02
C ALA A 222 1.64 6.39 4.10
N SER A 223 1.99 6.80 2.87
CA SER A 223 1.00 7.15 1.84
C SER A 223 0.08 5.97 1.51
N LYS A 224 0.61 4.75 1.45
CA LYS A 224 -0.18 3.53 1.22
C LYS A 224 -1.03 3.16 2.44
N ALA A 225 -0.52 3.38 3.66
CA ALA A 225 -1.26 3.17 4.90
C ALA A 225 -2.49 4.10 4.98
N ALA A 226 -2.35 5.37 4.63
CA ALA A 226 -3.48 6.32 4.59
C ALA A 226 -4.59 5.84 3.64
N ILE A 227 -4.23 5.35 2.46
CA ILE A 227 -5.17 4.79 1.47
C ILE A 227 -5.83 3.50 2.02
N LEU A 228 -5.04 2.58 2.58
CA LEU A 228 -5.52 1.33 3.16
C LEU A 228 -6.50 1.56 4.31
N ALA A 229 -6.14 2.44 5.25
CA ALA A 229 -7.00 2.83 6.37
C ALA A 229 -8.28 3.49 5.87
N SER A 230 -8.17 4.39 4.87
CA SER A 230 -9.34 5.09 4.35
C SER A 230 -10.36 4.14 3.74
N MET A 231 -9.88 3.18 2.95
CA MET A 231 -10.73 2.19 2.30
C MET A 231 -11.23 1.13 3.27
N GLY A 232 -10.36 0.62 4.16
CA GLY A 232 -10.69 -0.47 5.08
C GLY A 232 -11.67 -0.07 6.17
N PHE A 233 -11.66 1.20 6.58
CA PHE A 233 -12.49 1.69 7.68
C PHE A 233 -13.56 2.69 7.28
N HIS A 234 -13.69 2.99 5.97
CA HIS A 234 -14.68 3.92 5.44
C HIS A 234 -14.65 5.30 6.11
N THR A 235 -13.44 5.80 6.35
CA THR A 235 -13.13 7.06 7.05
C THR A 235 -12.04 7.78 6.27
N ARG A 236 -11.99 9.10 6.21
CA ARG A 236 -10.89 9.78 5.51
C ARG A 236 -9.65 9.82 6.40
N VAL A 237 -8.56 9.20 5.96
CA VAL A 237 -7.24 9.24 6.57
C VAL A 237 -6.26 9.81 5.56
N THR A 238 -5.55 10.86 5.93
CA THR A 238 -4.56 11.54 5.08
C THR A 238 -3.15 11.13 5.48
N PHE A 239 -2.16 11.50 4.67
CA PHE A 239 -0.75 11.26 4.98
C PHE A 239 -0.34 11.88 6.33
N ASP A 240 -0.82 13.08 6.63
CA ASP A 240 -0.48 13.81 7.86
C ASP A 240 -1.05 13.13 9.12
N ASP A 241 -2.04 12.26 8.96
CA ASP A 241 -2.62 11.47 10.05
C ASP A 241 -1.82 10.18 10.35
N VAL A 242 -0.85 9.83 9.51
CA VAL A 242 -0.08 8.57 9.62
C VAL A 242 1.24 8.83 10.35
N HIS A 243 1.47 8.14 11.46
CA HIS A 243 2.79 8.11 12.07
C HIS A 243 3.79 7.40 11.15
N CYS A 244 4.98 7.96 10.95
CA CYS A 244 5.97 7.46 10.01
C CYS A 244 7.36 7.41 10.67
N GLU A 245 7.90 6.19 10.80
CA GLU A 245 9.26 5.91 11.24
C GLU A 245 9.93 4.96 10.23
N GLY A 246 11.13 5.33 9.77
CA GLY A 246 11.91 4.59 8.78
C GLY A 246 12.76 3.46 9.35
N ILE A 247 13.60 2.87 8.48
CA ILE A 247 14.51 1.76 8.82
C ILE A 247 15.96 2.21 9.04
N THR A 248 16.27 3.49 8.90
CA THR A 248 17.65 4.04 8.91
C THR A 248 18.40 3.84 10.23
N LYS A 249 17.69 3.56 11.32
CA LYS A 249 18.28 3.30 12.65
C LYS A 249 18.40 1.80 12.98
N ILE A 250 17.94 0.91 12.09
CA ILE A 250 18.03 -0.53 12.33
C ILE A 250 19.47 -0.99 12.10
N THR A 251 20.01 -1.71 13.08
CA THR A 251 21.40 -2.20 13.06
C THR A 251 21.46 -3.71 12.80
N ALA A 252 22.65 -4.21 12.46
CA ALA A 252 22.89 -5.65 12.36
C ALA A 252 22.68 -6.36 13.71
N ASP A 253 23.02 -5.69 14.83
CA ASP A 253 22.81 -6.22 16.18
C ASP A 253 21.31 -6.36 16.50
N ASP A 254 20.48 -5.43 16.05
CA ASP A 254 19.02 -5.52 16.18
C ASP A 254 18.46 -6.74 15.45
N ILE A 255 18.95 -6.96 14.22
CA ILE A 255 18.58 -8.09 13.37
C ILE A 255 19.01 -9.41 14.02
N GLU A 256 20.22 -9.48 14.58
CA GLU A 256 20.72 -10.66 15.29
C GLU A 256 19.90 -10.92 16.57
N ALA A 257 19.60 -9.88 17.34
CA ALA A 257 18.78 -9.97 18.55
C ALA A 257 17.35 -10.44 18.24
N ALA A 258 16.73 -9.91 17.18
CA ALA A 258 15.44 -10.35 16.66
C ALA A 258 15.48 -11.85 16.33
N LYS A 259 16.48 -12.29 15.57
CA LYS A 259 16.66 -13.69 15.18
C LYS A 259 16.82 -14.62 16.38
N LYS A 260 17.65 -14.24 17.37
CA LYS A 260 17.84 -14.99 18.63
C LYS A 260 16.55 -15.12 19.45
N SER A 261 15.62 -14.17 19.31
CA SER A 261 14.34 -14.17 20.02
C SER A 261 13.18 -14.76 19.22
N GLY A 262 13.44 -15.34 18.04
CA GLY A 262 12.39 -15.97 17.21
C GLY A 262 11.56 -14.98 16.38
N HIS A 263 12.11 -13.80 16.11
CA HIS A 263 11.46 -12.74 15.34
C HIS A 263 12.32 -12.34 14.13
N THR A 264 11.68 -11.60 13.21
CA THR A 264 12.34 -10.84 12.15
C THR A 264 11.89 -9.38 12.23
N ILE A 265 12.66 -8.45 11.66
CA ILE A 265 12.30 -7.02 11.60
C ILE A 265 11.71 -6.74 10.23
N LYS A 266 10.52 -6.13 10.20
CA LYS A 266 9.85 -5.66 8.97
C LYS A 266 9.39 -4.22 9.14
N LEU A 267 9.46 -3.43 8.08
CA LEU A 267 8.76 -2.14 8.03
C LEU A 267 7.29 -2.42 7.71
N LEU A 268 6.41 -2.26 8.71
CA LEU A 268 4.99 -2.54 8.54
C LEU A 268 4.18 -1.25 8.45
N ALA A 269 3.28 -1.19 7.47
CA ALA A 269 2.12 -0.31 7.51
C ALA A 269 1.00 -1.02 8.26
N ILE A 270 0.56 -0.44 9.38
CA ILE A 270 -0.49 -0.98 10.23
C ILE A 270 -1.63 0.03 10.27
N CYS A 271 -2.82 -0.44 9.89
CA CYS A 271 -4.07 0.31 9.98
C CYS A 271 -4.99 -0.49 10.91
N GLU A 272 -5.54 0.16 11.91
CA GLU A 272 -6.28 -0.53 12.98
C GLU A 272 -7.54 0.22 13.36
N ARG A 273 -8.63 -0.54 13.51
CA ARG A 273 -9.88 -0.08 14.11
C ARG A 273 -9.74 -0.21 15.63
N LEU A 274 -9.86 0.90 16.33
CA LEU A 274 -9.85 0.92 17.79
C LEU A 274 -11.26 0.71 18.31
N VAL A 275 -11.41 -0.12 19.34
CA VAL A 275 -12.71 -0.47 19.92
C VAL A 275 -12.71 -0.26 21.44
N ASP A 276 -13.89 0.02 22.00
CA ASP A 276 -14.11 -0.01 23.45
C ASP A 276 -14.32 -1.45 23.97
N ASP A 277 -14.44 -1.60 25.30
CA ASP A 277 -14.70 -2.90 25.96
C ASP A 277 -16.01 -3.56 25.51
N ALA A 278 -16.94 -2.80 24.92
CA ALA A 278 -18.20 -3.29 24.39
C ALA A 278 -18.12 -3.67 22.89
N GLY A 279 -16.94 -3.49 22.27
CA GLY A 279 -16.70 -3.79 20.86
C GLY A 279 -17.13 -2.69 19.89
N ASN A 280 -17.52 -1.50 20.37
CA ASN A 280 -17.87 -0.38 19.49
C ASN A 280 -16.61 0.30 18.97
N THR A 281 -16.60 0.67 17.69
CA THR A 281 -15.49 1.46 17.15
C THR A 281 -15.43 2.84 17.79
N THR A 282 -14.29 3.17 18.39
CA THR A 282 -14.00 4.47 19.01
C THR A 282 -13.14 5.37 18.11
N GLY A 283 -12.40 4.78 17.19
CA GLY A 283 -11.56 5.50 16.24
C GLY A 283 -10.80 4.58 15.31
N VAL A 284 -9.95 5.16 14.48
CA VAL A 284 -9.03 4.45 13.58
C VAL A 284 -7.63 5.00 13.75
N ASN A 285 -6.62 4.16 13.57
CA ASN A 285 -5.23 4.58 13.54
C ASN A 285 -4.53 4.02 12.30
N ALA A 286 -3.57 4.78 11.78
CA ALA A 286 -2.66 4.34 10.74
C ALA A 286 -1.22 4.72 11.13
N ARG A 287 -0.29 3.79 10.95
CA ARG A 287 1.12 3.96 11.36
C ARG A 287 2.06 3.12 10.51
N VAL A 288 3.29 3.58 10.38
CA VAL A 288 4.40 2.89 9.73
C VAL A 288 5.61 2.97 10.65
N HIS A 289 6.17 1.82 11.00
CA HIS A 289 7.42 1.74 11.77
C HIS A 289 8.06 0.35 11.64
N PRO A 290 9.38 0.22 11.88
CA PRO A 290 10.00 -1.08 12.07
C PRO A 290 9.29 -1.85 13.17
N THR A 291 9.02 -3.11 12.91
CA THR A 291 8.26 -3.98 13.80
C THR A 291 8.91 -5.35 13.88
N LEU A 292 9.06 -5.85 15.11
CA LEU A 292 9.42 -7.23 15.38
C LEU A 292 8.21 -8.13 15.12
N VAL A 293 8.34 -9.00 14.13
CA VAL A 293 7.32 -9.93 13.66
C VAL A 293 7.72 -11.35 14.05
N PRO A 294 6.90 -12.12 14.77
CA PRO A 294 7.19 -13.51 15.09
C PRO A 294 7.41 -14.35 13.82
N ASN A 295 8.37 -15.27 13.83
CA ASN A 295 8.71 -16.05 12.64
C ASN A 295 7.57 -16.96 12.15
N GLU A 296 6.61 -17.28 13.02
CA GLU A 296 5.40 -18.04 12.67
C GLU A 296 4.34 -17.18 11.96
N HIS A 297 4.44 -15.84 12.04
CA HIS A 297 3.50 -14.95 11.40
C HIS A 297 3.71 -14.93 9.87
N PRO A 298 2.66 -14.98 9.03
CA PRO A 298 2.82 -15.03 7.57
C PRO A 298 3.62 -13.89 6.95
N LEU A 299 3.59 -12.69 7.55
CA LEU A 299 4.41 -11.56 7.08
C LEU A 299 5.92 -11.76 7.30
N ALA A 300 6.33 -12.62 8.23
CA ALA A 300 7.76 -12.88 8.47
C ALA A 300 8.45 -13.58 7.29
N SER A 301 7.70 -14.37 6.51
CA SER A 301 8.22 -15.12 5.37
C SER A 301 8.25 -14.34 4.05
N VAL A 302 7.80 -13.08 4.06
CA VAL A 302 7.80 -12.21 2.88
C VAL A 302 9.21 -11.66 2.68
N ASP A 303 9.95 -12.23 1.73
CA ASP A 303 11.35 -11.92 1.46
C ASP A 303 11.54 -10.95 0.28
N LYS A 304 12.78 -10.48 0.09
CA LYS A 304 13.20 -9.66 -1.06
C LYS A 304 12.32 -8.42 -1.23
N SER A 305 11.99 -8.08 -2.47
CA SER A 305 11.16 -6.93 -2.84
C SER A 305 9.67 -7.25 -2.96
N TYR A 306 9.23 -8.41 -2.47
CA TYR A 306 7.82 -8.76 -2.46
C TYR A 306 7.06 -7.92 -1.43
N ASN A 307 5.80 -7.65 -1.76
CA ASN A 307 4.85 -6.99 -0.88
C ASN A 307 3.82 -8.00 -0.39
N ALA A 308 3.24 -7.70 0.76
CA ALA A 308 2.11 -8.46 1.28
C ALA A 308 1.16 -7.57 2.08
N ILE A 309 -0.13 -7.88 2.01
CA ILE A 309 -1.17 -7.25 2.82
C ILE A 309 -1.92 -8.36 3.55
N PHE A 310 -1.89 -8.26 4.87
CA PHE A 310 -2.56 -9.15 5.80
C PHE A 310 -3.77 -8.40 6.38
N VAL A 311 -4.95 -8.97 6.22
CA VAL A 311 -6.21 -8.37 6.65
C VAL A 311 -6.87 -9.28 7.68
N GLU A 312 -7.30 -8.68 8.78
CA GLU A 312 -8.14 -9.31 9.79
C GLU A 312 -9.53 -8.67 9.73
N ALA A 313 -10.53 -9.49 9.45
CA ALA A 313 -11.94 -9.11 9.42
C ALA A 313 -12.77 -10.04 10.31
N GLU A 314 -13.90 -9.54 10.81
CA GLU A 314 -14.72 -10.26 11.79
C GLU A 314 -15.23 -11.61 11.27
N ALA A 315 -15.79 -11.65 10.06
CA ALA A 315 -16.38 -12.87 9.50
C ALA A 315 -15.38 -13.68 8.67
N ALA A 316 -14.56 -13.04 7.84
CA ALA A 316 -13.59 -13.70 6.97
C ALA A 316 -12.34 -14.19 7.73
N GLY A 317 -12.11 -13.70 8.96
CA GLY A 317 -10.91 -14.01 9.74
C GLY A 317 -9.67 -13.40 9.10
N ARG A 318 -8.64 -14.23 8.90
CA ARG A 318 -7.30 -13.80 8.44
C ARG A 318 -7.11 -14.09 6.96
N LEU A 319 -6.84 -13.05 6.18
CA LEU A 319 -6.54 -13.12 4.75
C LEU A 319 -5.15 -12.54 4.48
N MET A 320 -4.42 -13.11 3.52
CA MET A 320 -3.14 -12.59 3.08
C MET A 320 -3.08 -12.53 1.56
N PHE A 321 -2.64 -11.40 1.03
CA PHE A 321 -2.41 -11.17 -0.38
C PHE A 321 -0.93 -10.88 -0.57
N TYR A 322 -0.28 -11.62 -1.45
CA TYR A 322 1.17 -11.61 -1.63
C TYR A 322 1.51 -11.48 -3.11
N GLY A 323 2.50 -10.64 -3.43
CA GLY A 323 2.96 -10.50 -4.81
C GLY A 323 3.93 -9.34 -5.01
N ASN A 324 4.20 -9.05 -6.29
CA ASN A 324 5.07 -7.94 -6.65
C ASN A 324 4.36 -6.60 -6.41
N GLY A 325 4.98 -5.74 -5.61
CA GLY A 325 4.50 -4.39 -5.32
C GLY A 325 4.83 -3.34 -6.39
N ALA A 326 5.57 -3.72 -7.43
CA ALA A 326 6.01 -2.83 -8.51
C ALA A 326 6.27 -3.60 -9.83
N GLY A 327 6.56 -2.87 -10.91
CA GLY A 327 6.97 -3.40 -12.20
C GLY A 327 5.93 -3.22 -13.31
N GLY A 328 6.41 -3.11 -14.55
CA GLY A 328 5.57 -2.83 -15.73
C GLY A 328 4.43 -3.82 -15.94
N ALA A 329 4.76 -5.11 -16.10
CA ALA A 329 3.78 -6.16 -16.34
C ALA A 329 2.84 -6.41 -15.12
N PRO A 330 3.34 -6.48 -13.86
CA PRO A 330 2.48 -6.52 -12.68
C PRO A 330 1.45 -5.37 -12.62
N THR A 331 1.89 -4.13 -12.87
CA THR A 331 1.01 -2.95 -12.86
C THR A 331 0.01 -2.99 -14.00
N ALA A 332 0.44 -3.37 -15.22
CA ALA A 332 -0.45 -3.53 -16.36
C ALA A 332 -1.56 -4.56 -16.12
N SER A 333 -1.26 -5.63 -15.37
CA SER A 333 -2.27 -6.63 -14.98
C SER A 333 -3.41 -6.01 -14.16
N ALA A 334 -3.09 -5.15 -13.18
CA ALA A 334 -4.11 -4.45 -12.39
C ALA A 334 -4.89 -3.42 -13.21
N VAL A 335 -4.20 -2.64 -14.06
CA VAL A 335 -4.85 -1.72 -15.01
C VAL A 335 -5.85 -2.46 -15.90
N LEU A 336 -5.50 -3.63 -16.42
CA LEU A 336 -6.41 -4.45 -17.23
C LEU A 336 -7.60 -5.00 -16.42
N GLY A 337 -7.39 -5.38 -15.16
CA GLY A 337 -8.47 -5.82 -14.28
C GLY A 337 -9.52 -4.72 -14.08
N ASP A 338 -9.06 -3.50 -13.81
CA ASP A 338 -9.90 -2.30 -13.66
C ASP A 338 -10.58 -1.91 -14.97
N LEU A 339 -9.84 -1.97 -16.09
CA LEU A 339 -10.39 -1.71 -17.41
C LEU A 339 -11.52 -2.68 -17.77
N VAL A 340 -11.37 -3.98 -17.46
CA VAL A 340 -12.45 -4.96 -17.63
C VAL A 340 -13.66 -4.59 -16.77
N GLY A 341 -13.45 -4.14 -15.52
CA GLY A 341 -14.51 -3.67 -14.64
C GLY A 341 -15.29 -2.50 -15.23
N ALA A 342 -14.58 -1.44 -15.63
CA ALA A 342 -15.17 -0.26 -16.26
C ALA A 342 -15.86 -0.59 -17.60
N ALA A 343 -15.24 -1.41 -18.45
CA ALA A 343 -15.81 -1.81 -19.73
C ALA A 343 -17.10 -2.63 -19.56
N ARG A 344 -17.17 -3.53 -18.56
CA ARG A 344 -18.41 -4.23 -18.21
C ARG A 344 -19.52 -3.26 -17.83
N ASN A 345 -19.22 -2.25 -17.02
CA ASN A 345 -20.20 -1.23 -16.65
C ASN A 345 -20.70 -0.45 -17.87
N LYS A 346 -19.82 -0.15 -18.85
CA LYS A 346 -20.24 0.49 -20.11
C LYS A 346 -21.12 -0.42 -20.97
N VAL A 347 -20.77 -1.69 -21.12
CA VAL A 347 -21.53 -2.66 -21.94
C VAL A 347 -22.88 -2.98 -21.31
N HIS A 348 -22.88 -3.38 -20.04
CA HIS A 348 -24.07 -3.88 -19.36
C HIS A 348 -24.89 -2.78 -18.69
N GLY A 349 -24.31 -1.61 -18.47
CA GLY A 349 -24.87 -0.54 -17.66
C GLY A 349 -24.62 -0.81 -16.17
N GLY A 350 -24.36 0.25 -15.42
CA GLY A 350 -23.97 0.18 -14.02
C GLY A 350 -22.80 1.10 -13.72
N ARG A 351 -22.27 0.98 -12.51
CA ARG A 351 -21.12 1.75 -12.03
C ARG A 351 -20.38 0.98 -10.94
N ALA A 352 -19.12 1.30 -10.75
CA ALA A 352 -18.32 0.88 -9.62
C ALA A 352 -18.92 1.43 -8.31
N PRO A 353 -18.67 0.75 -7.17
CA PRO A 353 -18.98 1.31 -5.86
C PRO A 353 -18.35 2.70 -5.71
N ALA A 354 -19.16 3.68 -5.32
CA ALA A 354 -18.68 5.01 -5.00
C ALA A 354 -17.69 4.93 -3.84
N GLU A 355 -16.68 5.80 -3.85
CA GLU A 355 -15.99 6.10 -2.60
C GLU A 355 -16.96 6.81 -1.66
N ASN A 356 -17.18 6.24 -0.48
CA ASN A 356 -18.08 6.78 0.52
C ASN A 356 -17.49 6.58 1.92
N PRO A 357 -16.80 7.59 2.48
CA PRO A 357 -16.27 7.54 3.84
C PRO A 357 -17.39 7.82 4.85
N TYR A 358 -18.44 7.00 4.84
CA TYR A 358 -19.67 7.24 5.60
C TYR A 358 -19.48 7.12 7.12
N ALA A 359 -18.42 6.45 7.57
CA ALA A 359 -18.26 6.09 8.96
C ALA A 359 -17.63 7.22 9.79
N ASP A 360 -16.80 8.05 9.15
CA ASP A 360 -16.22 9.28 9.71
C ASP A 360 -15.68 9.12 11.14
N TYR A 361 -14.97 8.01 11.39
CA TYR A 361 -14.40 7.74 12.70
C TYR A 361 -13.29 8.75 13.04
N PRO A 362 -13.11 9.11 14.32
CA PRO A 362 -11.95 9.89 14.73
C PRO A 362 -10.64 9.20 14.35
N VAL A 363 -9.70 9.93 13.75
CA VAL A 363 -8.34 9.43 13.53
C VAL A 363 -7.54 9.66 14.81
N VAL A 364 -7.16 8.56 15.46
CA VAL A 364 -6.53 8.56 16.79
C VAL A 364 -5.02 8.67 16.63
N SER A 365 -4.42 9.57 17.42
CA SER A 365 -2.97 9.77 17.47
C SER A 365 -2.24 8.48 17.80
N PHE A 366 -1.07 8.29 17.20
CA PHE A 366 -0.24 7.13 17.48
C PHE A 366 0.16 7.05 18.96
N GLU A 367 0.29 8.19 19.65
CA GLU A 367 0.58 8.27 21.09
C GLU A 367 -0.42 7.53 21.98
N GLU A 368 -1.68 7.41 21.55
CA GLU A 368 -2.75 6.75 22.29
C GLU A 368 -2.90 5.25 21.96
N VAL A 369 -2.22 4.78 20.90
CA VAL A 369 -2.27 3.39 20.47
C VAL A 369 -1.51 2.52 21.46
N THR A 370 -2.03 1.31 21.70
CA THR A 370 -1.37 0.33 22.54
C THR A 370 -0.43 -0.53 21.72
N THR A 371 0.82 -0.66 22.16
CA THR A 371 1.86 -1.48 21.52
C THR A 371 2.79 -2.09 22.57
N ARG A 372 3.82 -2.80 22.13
CA ARG A 372 4.85 -3.42 22.98
C ARG A 372 6.23 -2.98 22.50
N TYR A 373 7.17 -2.79 23.41
CA TYR A 373 8.56 -2.44 23.07
C TYR A 373 9.51 -3.60 23.37
N THR A 374 10.50 -3.77 22.50
CA THR A 374 11.82 -4.27 22.87
C THR A 374 12.75 -3.08 23.00
N ILE A 375 13.37 -2.95 24.16
CA ILE A 375 14.33 -1.88 24.49
C ILE A 375 15.68 -2.57 24.72
N ASN A 376 16.66 -2.27 23.88
CA ASN A 376 18.04 -2.73 24.02
C ASN A 376 18.88 -1.59 24.62
N MET A 377 19.55 -1.87 25.73
CA MET A 377 20.35 -0.88 26.46
C MET A 377 21.71 -1.44 26.82
N THR A 378 22.69 -0.55 26.84
CA THR A 378 23.98 -0.77 27.50
C THR A 378 23.92 -0.12 28.87
N VAL A 379 24.21 -0.89 29.91
CA VAL A 379 24.11 -0.46 31.31
C VAL A 379 25.37 -0.79 32.10
N ASN A 380 25.60 -0.08 33.20
CA ASN A 380 26.67 -0.42 34.14
C ASN A 380 26.47 -1.84 34.68
N ASP A 381 27.52 -2.66 34.70
CA ASP A 381 27.45 -3.98 35.34
C ASP A 381 27.66 -3.86 36.86
N ARG A 382 26.60 -3.45 37.57
CA ARG A 382 26.60 -3.40 39.03
C ARG A 382 25.37 -4.10 39.62
N VAL A 383 25.54 -4.60 40.84
CA VAL A 383 24.45 -5.13 41.64
C VAL A 383 23.38 -4.05 41.82
N GLY A 384 22.13 -4.40 41.53
CA GLY A 384 20.96 -3.55 41.73
C GLY A 384 20.43 -2.83 40.49
N VAL A 385 21.19 -2.74 39.38
CA VAL A 385 20.72 -2.05 38.15
C VAL A 385 19.38 -2.60 37.68
N LEU A 386 19.25 -3.92 37.59
CA LEU A 386 17.99 -4.53 37.15
C LEU A 386 16.82 -4.16 38.07
N THR A 387 17.03 -4.13 39.39
CA THR A 387 16.00 -3.72 40.36
C THR A 387 15.60 -2.27 40.16
N ASP A 388 16.58 -1.37 40.00
CA ASP A 388 16.34 0.06 39.82
C ASP A 388 15.58 0.36 38.52
N LEU A 389 15.97 -0.29 37.41
CA LEU A 389 15.32 -0.10 36.11
C LEU A 389 13.91 -0.71 36.09
N THR A 390 13.74 -1.96 36.55
CA THR A 390 12.41 -2.62 36.57
C THR A 390 11.41 -1.92 37.50
N ALA A 391 11.87 -1.32 38.60
CA ALA A 391 11.02 -0.53 39.49
C ALA A 391 10.41 0.69 38.78
N ARG A 392 11.10 1.28 37.79
CA ARG A 392 10.58 2.40 37.00
C ARG A 392 9.45 1.99 36.08
N PHE A 393 9.58 0.86 35.39
CA PHE A 393 8.48 0.29 34.59
C PHE A 393 7.23 0.03 35.45
N ALA A 394 7.42 -0.61 36.62
CA ALA A 394 6.32 -0.87 37.55
C ALA A 394 5.64 0.43 38.02
N LYS A 395 6.42 1.47 38.34
CA LYS A 395 5.90 2.79 38.73
C LYS A 395 5.13 3.49 37.60
N ALA A 396 5.55 3.27 36.35
CA ALA A 396 4.85 3.74 35.15
C ALA A 396 3.63 2.88 34.78
N GLY A 397 3.34 1.79 35.51
CA GLY A 397 2.24 0.87 35.20
C GLY A 397 2.52 -0.04 33.99
N ILE A 398 3.78 -0.14 33.55
CA ILE A 398 4.18 -0.94 32.39
C ILE A 398 4.69 -2.29 32.89
N SER A 399 4.02 -3.36 32.48
CA SER A 399 4.44 -4.72 32.80
C SER A 399 5.52 -5.22 31.83
N LEU A 400 6.41 -6.10 32.32
CA LEU A 400 7.50 -6.67 31.53
C LEU A 400 7.19 -8.14 31.21
N SER A 401 7.31 -8.49 29.93
CA SER A 401 7.13 -9.85 29.43
C SER A 401 8.43 -10.67 29.51
N ALA A 402 9.58 -10.02 29.30
CA ALA A 402 10.89 -10.66 29.40
C ALA A 402 11.97 -9.63 29.73
N VAL A 403 13.02 -10.09 30.41
CA VAL A 403 14.25 -9.32 30.59
C VAL A 403 15.43 -10.27 30.42
N ARG A 404 16.40 -9.88 29.60
CA ARG A 404 17.63 -10.64 29.36
C ARG A 404 18.83 -9.74 29.57
N GLN A 405 19.76 -10.17 30.40
CA GLN A 405 21.04 -9.50 30.61
C GLN A 405 22.16 -10.41 30.09
N GLU A 406 23.05 -9.84 29.30
CA GLU A 406 24.25 -10.49 28.78
C GLU A 406 25.49 -9.71 29.24
N GLU A 407 26.56 -10.44 29.58
CA GLU A 407 27.84 -9.86 29.99
C GLU A 407 28.53 -9.18 28.79
N SER A 408 29.07 -7.98 28.99
CA SER A 408 29.80 -7.24 27.95
C SER A 408 31.01 -6.50 28.52
N GLY A 409 32.06 -7.26 28.84
CA GLY A 409 33.27 -6.69 29.46
C GLY A 409 32.98 -6.15 30.86
N ASP A 410 33.20 -4.84 31.05
CA ASP A 410 32.91 -4.13 32.32
C ASP A 410 31.48 -3.54 32.36
N GLU A 411 30.69 -3.77 31.30
CA GLU A 411 29.31 -3.32 31.14
C GLU A 411 28.38 -4.53 30.95
N ALA A 412 27.07 -4.28 30.94
CA ALA A 412 26.07 -5.30 30.63
C ALA A 412 25.12 -4.84 29.52
N HIS A 413 24.76 -5.77 28.63
CA HIS A 413 23.70 -5.54 27.65
C HIS A 413 22.37 -6.03 28.24
N LEU A 414 21.39 -5.13 28.30
CA LEU A 414 20.07 -5.41 28.85
C LEU A 414 19.01 -5.25 27.77
N ILE A 415 18.28 -6.33 27.50
CA ILE A 415 17.13 -6.35 26.60
C ILE A 415 15.87 -6.51 27.45
N VAL A 416 14.96 -5.55 27.32
CA VAL A 416 13.67 -5.53 28.02
C VAL A 416 12.55 -5.64 27.01
N VAL A 417 11.62 -6.56 27.22
CA VAL A 417 10.41 -6.70 26.41
C VAL A 417 9.19 -6.37 27.27
N THR A 418 8.37 -5.42 26.83
CA THR A 418 7.17 -5.00 27.57
C THR A 418 5.94 -5.83 27.19
N HIS A 419 4.95 -5.84 28.09
CA HIS A 419 3.56 -6.08 27.71
C HIS A 419 2.97 -4.84 27.03
N ALA A 420 1.72 -4.98 26.59
CA ALA A 420 0.98 -3.94 25.89
C ALA A 420 0.77 -2.70 26.80
N ALA A 421 1.16 -1.52 26.32
CA ALA A 421 0.94 -0.22 26.95
C ALA A 421 0.80 0.88 25.89
N ARG A 422 0.31 2.06 26.26
CA ARG A 422 0.18 3.17 25.29
C ARG A 422 1.55 3.64 24.84
N GLU A 423 1.67 3.96 23.56
CA GLU A 423 2.87 4.47 22.92
C GLU A 423 3.49 5.65 23.69
N GLN A 424 2.69 6.62 24.12
CA GLN A 424 3.18 7.76 24.92
C GLN A 424 3.80 7.33 26.25
N ASP A 425 3.24 6.31 26.92
CA ASP A 425 3.71 5.85 28.22
C ASP A 425 5.03 5.07 28.04
N LEU A 426 5.12 4.31 26.94
CA LEU A 426 6.32 3.60 26.52
C LEU A 426 7.46 4.55 26.11
N ASN A 427 7.16 5.64 25.40
CA ASN A 427 8.15 6.67 25.08
C ASN A 427 8.62 7.41 26.34
N ALA A 428 7.70 7.77 27.24
CA ALA A 428 8.05 8.43 28.50
C ALA A 428 8.97 7.56 29.39
N ILE A 429 8.80 6.23 29.40
CA ILE A 429 9.72 5.36 30.13
C ILE A 429 11.10 5.28 29.45
N VAL A 430 11.16 5.24 28.11
CA VAL A 430 12.44 5.27 27.37
C VAL A 430 13.24 6.55 27.65
N GLU A 431 12.57 7.71 27.71
CA GLU A 431 13.21 8.98 28.09
C GLU A 431 13.74 8.95 29.53
N GLN A 432 12.96 8.40 30.47
CA GLN A 432 13.39 8.24 31.86
C GLN A 432 14.58 7.29 32.01
N LEU A 433 14.65 6.23 31.20
CA LEU A 433 15.77 5.30 31.18
C LEU A 433 17.01 5.95 30.58
N SER A 434 16.88 6.67 29.47
CA SER A 434 17.98 7.41 28.84
C SER A 434 18.64 8.43 29.78
N GLY A 435 17.88 8.99 30.73
CA GLY A 435 18.40 9.90 31.76
C GLY A 435 18.91 9.23 33.04
N HIS A 436 18.99 7.90 33.09
CA HIS A 436 19.42 7.16 34.29
C HIS A 436 20.95 7.03 34.36
N ASP A 437 21.52 7.24 35.54
CA ASP A 437 22.98 7.15 35.76
C ASP A 437 23.59 5.78 35.39
N ASP A 438 22.78 4.72 35.43
CA ASP A 438 23.23 3.37 35.04
C ASP A 438 22.97 2.98 33.59
N VAL A 439 22.25 3.80 32.82
CA VAL A 439 22.01 3.54 31.41
C VAL A 439 23.02 4.34 30.62
N LEU A 440 24.01 3.65 30.08
CA LEU A 440 25.09 4.25 29.30
C LEU A 440 24.61 4.61 27.89
N ALA A 441 23.74 3.77 27.32
CA ALA A 441 23.06 4.03 26.07
C ALA A 441 21.76 3.24 25.97
N VAL A 442 20.73 3.84 25.37
CA VAL A 442 19.61 3.09 24.79
C VAL A 442 20.00 2.84 23.33
N ASN A 443 20.41 1.61 23.03
CA ASN A 443 20.95 1.22 21.73
C ASN A 443 19.85 1.18 20.67
N SER A 444 18.70 0.60 21.02
CA SER A 444 17.55 0.52 20.12
C SER A 444 16.24 0.35 20.87
N VAL A 445 15.17 0.81 20.22
CA VAL A 445 13.79 0.60 20.65
C VAL A 445 13.00 0.17 19.41
N ILE A 446 12.48 -1.06 19.44
CA ILE A 446 11.73 -1.61 18.31
C ILE A 446 10.40 -2.14 18.82
N ARG A 447 9.32 -1.77 18.15
CA ARG A 447 7.96 -2.18 18.51
C ARG A 447 7.76 -3.65 18.16
N LEU A 448 7.05 -4.38 19.03
CA LEU A 448 6.52 -5.70 18.72
C LEU A 448 5.09 -5.54 18.28
N ASP A 449 4.72 -6.27 17.23
CA ASP A 449 3.30 -6.37 16.92
C ASP A 449 2.56 -7.12 18.05
N SER A 450 1.42 -6.58 18.43
CA SER A 450 0.62 -6.96 19.62
C SER A 450 0.00 -8.34 19.51
#